data_AF-A0A9D8D4D8-F1
#
_entry.id   AF-A0A9D8D4D8-F1
#
_cell.length_a   1.000
_cell.length_b   1.000
_cell.length_c   1.000
_cell.angle_alpha   90.00
_cell.angle_beta   90.00
_cell.angle_gamma   90.00
#
_symmetry.space_group_name_H-M   'P 1'
#
loop_
_entity.id
_entity.type
_entity.pdbx_description
1 polymer ?
#
loop_
_entity_poly.entity_id
_entity_poly.type
_entity_poly.pdbx_seq_one_letter_code
_entity_poly.pdbx_strand_id
1 'polypeptide(L)'
;LGANTGASQHGVLTKRSGTLSNDFFANLLDMGTEWQPAKSSEGVYEGRDRKTGAVKWTATRVDLIFGSHSQLRALAEVYGSVDAGEKFVRDFVAAWSKVMNLDRFDLA
;
A
#
# COMPACT_ATOMS: atom_id res chain seq x y z
N LEU A 1 6.68 6.93 0.04
CA LEU A 1 6.82 8.35 -0.34
C LEU A 1 6.40 9.33 0.77
N GLY A 2 5.56 8.93 1.73
CA GLY A 2 5.21 9.81 2.85
C GLY A 2 4.19 10.91 2.49
N ALA A 3 3.28 10.62 1.55
CA ALA A 3 2.27 11.56 1.07
C ALA A 3 0.99 11.60 1.93
N ASN A 4 0.98 10.92 3.07
CA ASN A 4 -0.19 10.88 3.96
C ASN A 4 -0.34 12.21 4.72
N THR A 5 -1.58 12.69 4.84
CA THR A 5 -1.92 13.86 5.65
C THR A 5 -1.47 13.68 7.11
N GLY A 6 -0.90 14.72 7.70
CA GLY A 6 -0.46 14.71 9.09
C GLY A 6 0.65 13.70 9.39
N ALA A 7 1.39 13.24 8.37
CA ALA A 7 2.42 12.22 8.49
C ALA A 7 1.91 10.89 9.12
N SER A 8 0.63 10.58 8.90
CA SER A 8 0.02 9.33 9.38
C SER A 8 0.78 8.10 8.88
N GLN A 9 0.96 7.12 9.78
CA GLN A 9 1.64 5.86 9.49
C GLN A 9 0.71 4.77 8.93
N HIS A 10 -0.59 5.04 8.84
CA HIS A 10 -1.53 4.06 8.29
C HIS A 10 -1.20 3.77 6.82
N GLY A 11 -1.12 2.49 6.47
CA GLY A 11 -0.80 2.05 5.10
C GLY A 11 0.66 2.26 4.69
N VAL A 12 1.52 2.79 5.55
CA VAL A 12 2.97 2.92 5.29
C VAL A 12 3.66 1.59 5.60
N LEU A 13 3.39 0.58 4.77
CA LEU A 13 3.90 -0.79 4.94
C LEU A 13 5.32 -0.92 4.36
N THR A 14 6.26 -0.13 4.90
CA THR A 14 7.67 -0.17 4.51
C THR A 14 8.56 0.34 5.65
N LYS A 15 9.80 -0.13 5.69
CA LYS A 15 10.85 0.39 6.57
C LYS A 15 11.75 1.43 5.88
N ARG A 16 11.53 1.68 4.58
CA ARG A 16 12.36 2.55 3.73
C ARG A 16 11.56 3.74 3.24
N SER A 17 10.95 4.49 4.16
CA SER A 17 10.15 5.67 3.79
C SER A 17 10.99 6.65 2.94
N GLY A 18 10.35 7.28 1.97
CA GLY A 18 11.00 8.09 0.93
C GLY A 18 11.48 7.30 -0.30
N THR A 19 11.62 5.97 -0.23
CA THR A 19 11.97 5.15 -1.40
C THR A 19 10.72 4.72 -2.18
N LEU A 20 10.75 4.85 -3.51
CA LEU A 20 9.72 4.28 -4.37
C LEU A 20 9.99 2.78 -4.55
N SER A 21 9.11 1.94 -3.99
CA SER A 21 9.21 0.48 -4.04
C SER A 21 7.82 -0.16 -3.94
N ASN A 22 7.72 -1.44 -4.32
CA ASN A 22 6.50 -2.23 -4.20
C ASN A 22 6.26 -2.82 -2.79
N ASP A 23 7.00 -2.33 -1.77
CA ASP A 23 6.93 -2.82 -0.39
C ASP A 23 5.49 -2.82 0.16
N PHE A 24 4.65 -1.86 -0.24
CA PHE A 24 3.24 -1.84 0.16
C PHE A 24 2.53 -3.14 -0.17
N PHE A 25 2.60 -3.59 -1.42
CA PHE A 25 1.91 -4.80 -1.88
C PHE A 25 2.55 -6.06 -1.31
N ALA A 26 3.88 -6.12 -1.28
CA ALA A 26 4.60 -7.26 -0.70
C ALA A 26 4.24 -7.48 0.77
N ASN A 27 4.18 -6.42 1.58
CA ASN A 27 3.86 -6.51 3.01
C ASN A 27 2.35 -6.67 3.28
N LEU A 28 1.49 -6.12 2.41
CA LEU A 28 0.04 -6.30 2.53
C LEU A 28 -0.37 -7.77 2.30
N LEU A 29 0.28 -8.43 1.33
CA LEU A 29 -0.03 -9.80 0.93
C LEU A 29 0.75 -10.86 1.73
N ASP A 30 1.63 -10.44 2.64
CA ASP A 30 2.36 -11.33 3.55
C ASP A 30 1.40 -12.05 4.51
N MET A 31 1.22 -13.35 4.29
CA MET A 31 0.38 -14.22 5.13
C MET A 31 0.94 -14.41 6.55
N GLY A 32 2.20 -14.03 6.81
CA GLY A 32 2.78 -13.94 8.14
C GLY A 32 2.21 -12.79 8.97
N THR A 33 1.48 -11.85 8.35
CA THR A 33 0.78 -10.76 9.03
C THR A 33 -0.72 -11.09 9.12
N GLU A 34 -1.29 -10.95 10.31
CA GLU A 34 -2.72 -11.07 10.57
C GLU A 34 -3.32 -9.69 10.86
N TRP A 35 -4.46 -9.39 10.24
CA TRP A 35 -5.12 -8.08 10.35
C TRP A 35 -6.37 -8.17 11.22
N GLN A 36 -6.48 -7.29 12.21
CA GLN A 36 -7.64 -7.18 13.09
C GLN A 36 -8.03 -5.72 13.32
N PRO A 37 -9.32 -5.39 13.57
CA PRO A 37 -9.72 -4.05 13.96
C PRO A 37 -8.98 -3.57 15.21
N ALA A 38 -8.52 -2.32 15.21
CA ALA A 38 -7.92 -1.70 16.38
C ALA A 38 -9.00 -1.44 17.45
N LYS A 39 -8.69 -1.70 18.72
CA LYS A 39 -9.63 -1.45 19.83
C LYS A 39 -9.81 0.04 20.12
N SER A 40 -8.81 0.85 19.80
CA SER A 40 -8.72 2.27 20.19
C SER A 40 -9.30 3.23 19.16
N SER A 41 -9.57 2.78 17.93
CA SER A 41 -9.97 3.67 16.84
C SER A 41 -10.80 2.95 15.79
N GLU A 42 -11.99 3.48 15.52
CA GLU A 42 -12.87 2.97 14.48
C GLU A 42 -12.25 3.17 13.09
N GLY A 43 -12.36 2.15 12.22
CA GLY A 43 -11.84 2.20 10.86
C GLY A 43 -10.31 1.99 10.74
N VAL A 44 -9.61 1.82 11.86
CA VAL A 44 -8.19 1.46 11.92
C VAL A 44 -8.04 -0.02 12.23
N TYR A 45 -7.02 -0.64 11.65
CA TYR A 45 -6.68 -2.04 11.78
C TYR A 45 -5.20 -2.18 12.16
N GLU A 46 -4.90 -3.19 12.97
CA GLU A 46 -3.55 -3.58 13.35
C GLU A 46 -3.13 -4.83 12.57
N GLY A 47 -1.99 -4.75 11.89
CA GLY A 47 -1.31 -5.89 11.31
C GLY A 47 -0.32 -6.46 12.31
N ARG A 48 -0.58 -7.66 12.82
CA ARG A 48 0.25 -8.34 13.83
C ARG A 48 1.00 -9.50 13.20
N ASP A 49 2.22 -9.75 13.68
CA ASP A 49 2.93 -10.98 13.33
C ASP A 49 2.13 -12.19 13.84
N ARG A 50 1.79 -13.13 12.94
CA ARG A 50 0.91 -14.26 13.27
C ARG A 50 1.51 -15.20 14.33
N LYS A 51 2.84 -15.25 14.47
CA LYS A 51 3.50 -16.14 15.44
C LYS A 51 3.66 -15.50 16.80
N THR A 52 4.04 -14.23 16.83
CA THR A 52 4.40 -13.53 18.09
C THR A 52 3.29 -12.61 18.61
N GLY A 53 2.31 -12.26 17.78
CA GLY A 53 1.26 -11.28 18.10
C GLY A 53 1.74 -9.83 18.15
N ALA A 54 3.02 -9.56 17.87
CA ALA A 54 3.59 -8.21 17.89
C ALA A 54 2.99 -7.35 16.78
N VAL A 55 2.62 -6.10 17.10
CA VAL A 55 2.13 -5.14 16.09
C VAL A 55 3.26 -4.79 15.13
N LYS A 56 3.07 -5.10 13.85
CA LYS A 56 3.97 -4.73 12.75
C LYS A 56 3.52 -3.44 12.09
N TRP A 57 2.23 -3.31 11.82
CA TRP A 57 1.66 -2.26 10.98
C TRP A 57 0.32 -1.74 11.49
N THR A 58 -0.06 -0.56 11.03
CA THR A 58 -1.44 -0.08 11.12
C THR A 58 -1.93 0.31 9.73
N ALA A 59 -3.22 0.16 9.48
CA ALA A 59 -3.83 0.40 8.18
C ALA A 59 -5.30 0.80 8.35
N THR A 60 -5.86 1.44 7.34
CA THR A 60 -7.27 1.78 7.25
C THR A 60 -8.01 0.84 6.30
N ARG A 61 -9.33 1.01 6.17
CA ARG A 61 -10.13 0.30 5.17
C ARG A 61 -9.64 0.53 3.73
N VAL A 62 -9.14 1.73 3.42
CA VAL A 62 -8.62 2.07 2.08
C VAL A 62 -7.37 1.27 1.75
N ASP A 63 -6.54 0.99 2.75
CA ASP A 63 -5.33 0.19 2.56
C ASP A 63 -5.66 -1.30 2.43
N LEU A 64 -6.55 -1.82 3.30
CA LEU A 64 -6.88 -3.25 3.36
C LEU A 64 -7.82 -3.72 2.26
N ILE A 65 -8.49 -2.81 1.54
CA ILE A 65 -9.35 -3.20 0.40
C ILE A 65 -8.55 -3.92 -0.69
N PHE A 66 -7.28 -3.56 -0.88
CA PHE A 66 -6.37 -4.20 -1.82
C PHE A 66 -6.00 -5.64 -1.43
N GLY A 67 -6.19 -6.03 -0.16
CA GLY A 67 -5.97 -7.41 0.31
C GLY A 67 -7.24 -8.26 0.39
N SER A 68 -8.42 -7.63 0.32
CA SER A 68 -9.72 -8.27 0.61
C SER A 68 -10.67 -8.33 -0.59
N HIS A 69 -10.69 -7.30 -1.45
CA HIS A 69 -11.52 -7.31 -2.65
C HIS A 69 -10.85 -8.12 -3.76
N SER A 70 -11.50 -9.19 -4.24
CA SER A 70 -10.89 -10.17 -5.16
C SER A 70 -10.19 -9.55 -6.38
N GLN A 71 -10.83 -8.60 -7.07
CA GLN A 71 -10.23 -7.94 -8.23
C GLN A 71 -9.04 -7.04 -7.87
N LEU A 72 -9.13 -6.30 -6.76
CA LEU A 72 -8.04 -5.42 -6.33
C LEU A 72 -6.87 -6.22 -5.79
N ARG A 73 -7.16 -7.36 -5.16
CA ARG A 73 -6.17 -8.32 -4.72
C ARG A 73 -5.40 -8.93 -5.90
N ALA A 74 -6.09 -9.30 -6.98
CA ALA A 74 -5.41 -9.78 -8.19
C ALA A 74 -4.42 -8.74 -8.75
N LEU A 75 -4.79 -7.44 -8.73
CA LEU A 75 -3.88 -6.36 -9.13
C LEU A 75 -2.73 -6.17 -8.13
N ALA A 76 -3.01 -6.27 -6.84
CA ALA A 76 -1.99 -6.20 -5.79
C ALA A 76 -0.97 -7.34 -5.92
N GLU A 77 -1.41 -8.55 -6.26
CA GLU A 77 -0.54 -9.72 -6.45
C GLU A 77 0.43 -9.53 -7.62
N VAL A 78 0.00 -8.88 -8.70
CA VAL A 78 0.91 -8.50 -9.80
C VAL A 78 2.02 -7.59 -9.31
N TYR A 79 1.72 -6.52 -8.58
CA TYR A 79 2.75 -5.58 -8.11
C TYR A 79 3.53 -6.09 -6.89
N GLY A 80 2.97 -7.00 -6.09
CA GLY A 80 3.62 -7.64 -4.95
C GLY A 80 4.54 -8.79 -5.31
N SER A 81 4.55 -9.23 -6.57
CA SER A 81 5.43 -10.30 -7.05
C SER A 81 6.90 -9.89 -7.04
N VAL A 82 7.80 -10.87 -6.87
CA VAL A 82 9.25 -10.64 -6.71
C VAL A 82 9.89 -9.98 -7.94
N ASP A 83 9.37 -10.26 -9.13
CA ASP A 83 9.80 -9.74 -10.42
C ASP A 83 9.16 -8.39 -10.80
N ALA A 84 8.22 -7.89 -9.99
CA ALA A 84 7.41 -6.73 -10.35
C ALA A 84 8.04 -5.38 -10.03
N GLY A 85 9.23 -5.32 -9.42
CA GLY A 85 9.84 -4.07 -8.96
C GLY A 85 10.03 -3.03 -10.06
N GLU A 86 10.57 -3.41 -11.21
CA GLU A 86 10.77 -2.49 -12.34
C GLU A 86 9.43 -2.07 -12.97
N LYS A 87 8.51 -3.02 -13.13
CA LYS A 87 7.15 -2.75 -13.64
C LYS A 87 6.42 -1.74 -12.75
N PHE A 88 6.47 -1.94 -11.43
CA PHE A 88 5.86 -1.05 -10.45
C PHE A 88 6.38 0.39 -10.59
N VAL A 89 7.69 0.58 -10.69
CA VAL A 89 8.28 1.92 -10.85
C VAL A 89 7.81 2.58 -12.15
N ARG A 90 7.88 1.86 -13.28
CA ARG A 90 7.45 2.38 -14.59
C ARG A 90 5.97 2.77 -14.59
N ASP A 91 5.11 1.89 -14.08
CA ASP A 91 3.66 2.13 -14.07
C ASP A 91 3.28 3.24 -13.08
N PHE A 92 3.97 3.34 -11.94
CA PHE A 92 3.80 4.44 -11.00
C PHE A 92 4.15 5.78 -11.63
N VAL A 93 5.31 5.89 -12.30
CA VAL A 93 5.72 7.12 -12.98
C VAL A 93 4.75 7.49 -14.09
N ALA A 94 4.30 6.53 -14.90
CA ALA A 94 3.31 6.78 -15.95
C ALA A 94 1.98 7.30 -15.38
N ALA A 95 1.48 6.69 -14.31
CA ALA A 95 0.26 7.15 -13.64
C ALA A 95 0.43 8.55 -13.02
N TRP A 96 1.58 8.80 -12.38
CA TRP A 96 1.91 10.12 -11.83
C TRP A 96 1.91 11.20 -12.92
N SER A 97 2.68 10.98 -13.99
CA SER A 97 2.76 11.91 -15.13
C SER A 97 1.40 12.13 -15.79
N LYS A 98 0.55 11.10 -15.84
CA LYS A 98 -0.83 11.25 -16.32
C LYS A 98 -1.63 12.22 -15.45
N VAL A 99 -1.60 12.06 -14.12
CA VAL A 99 -2.31 12.95 -13.19
C VAL A 99 -1.81 14.39 -13.32
N MET A 100 -0.50 14.60 -13.46
CA MET A 100 0.11 15.93 -13.62
C MET A 100 -0.28 16.64 -14.92
N ASN A 101 -0.84 15.94 -15.91
CA ASN A 101 -1.23 16.51 -17.20
C ASN A 101 -2.75 16.46 -17.45
N LEU A 102 -3.58 16.13 -16.45
CA LEU A 102 -5.04 16.00 -16.64
C LEU A 102 -5.73 17.31 -17.06
N ASP A 103 -5.12 18.46 -16.78
CA ASP A 103 -5.64 19.80 -17.07
C ASP A 103 -4.86 20.53 -18.18
N ARG A 104 -3.87 19.87 -18.79
CA ARG A 104 -3.03 20.44 -19.86
C ARG A 104 -3.72 20.40 -21.22
N PHE A 105 -4.90 21.01 -21.30
CA PHE A 105 -5.69 21.15 -22.52
C PHE A 105 -4.97 21.97 -23.62
N ASP A 106 -3.92 22.72 -23.25
CA ASP A 106 -3.04 23.46 -24.16
C ASP A 106 -2.10 22.56 -24.97
N LEU A 107 -1.91 21.31 -24.58
CA LEU A 107 -1.01 20.35 -25.24
C LEU A 107 -1.76 19.27 -26.06
N ALA A 108 -3.07 19.42 -26.24
CA ALA A 108 -3.95 18.46 -26.90
C ALA A 108 -3.93 18.52 -28.44
#